data_AF-A0A919WZU6-F1
#
_entry.id   AF-A0A919WZU6-F1
#
_cell.length_a   1.000
_cell.length_b   1.000
_cell.length_c   1.000
_cell.angle_alpha   90.00
_cell.angle_beta   90.00
_cell.angle_gamma   90.00
#
_symmetry.space_group_name_H-M   'P 1'
#
loop_
_entity.id
_entity.type
_entity.pdbx_description
1 polymer ?
#
loop_
_entity_poly.entity_id
_entity_poly.type
_entity_poly.pdbx_seq_one_letter_code
_entity_poly.pdbx_strand_id
1 'polypeptide(L)'
;MHFNKIIILLLSLTLFLVGCNHQESSYQDKPNIERISTNSHQDAATKAKELLMDRDDIKAVHAVNTEDILLITVETPHHERFNLEDIRKKYQKELEKAFPNFSIELSTDKKIGLETTKLEEKIAENTITKDEIKKKMKKIIQLSKEQT
;
A
#
# COMPACT_ATOMS: atom_id res chain seq x y z
N MET A 1 -6.53 36.50 -44.95
CA MET A 1 -7.67 35.94 -44.20
C MET A 1 -7.43 34.52 -43.62
N HIS A 2 -6.20 33.98 -43.65
CA HIS A 2 -5.85 32.67 -43.06
C HIS A 2 -5.13 32.78 -41.70
N PHE A 3 -4.42 33.88 -41.46
CA PHE A 3 -3.65 34.10 -40.22
C PHE A 3 -4.57 34.21 -38.99
N ASN A 4 -5.68 34.93 -39.11
CA ASN A 4 -6.68 35.06 -38.03
C ASN A 4 -7.39 33.73 -37.76
N LYS A 5 -7.56 32.87 -38.78
CA LYS A 5 -8.15 31.52 -38.61
C LYS A 5 -7.19 30.57 -37.90
N ILE A 6 -5.88 30.68 -38.16
CA ILE A 6 -4.83 29.91 -37.46
C ILE A 6 -4.72 30.33 -35.99
N ILE A 7 -4.80 31.63 -35.69
CA ILE A 7 -4.78 32.13 -34.30
C ILE A 7 -6.00 31.64 -33.52
N ILE A 8 -7.19 31.63 -34.14
CA ILE A 8 -8.42 31.11 -33.50
C ILE A 8 -8.32 29.59 -33.25
N LEU A 9 -7.68 28.84 -34.17
CA LEU A 9 -7.46 27.39 -34.00
C LEU A 9 -6.44 27.09 -32.88
N LEU A 10 -5.38 27.90 -32.76
CA LEU A 10 -4.37 27.79 -31.70
C LEU A 10 -4.92 28.18 -30.33
N LEU A 11 -5.80 29.19 -30.26
CA LEU A 11 -6.47 29.62 -29.03
C LEU A 11 -7.52 28.61 -28.56
N SER A 12 -8.17 27.88 -29.49
CA SER A 12 -9.11 26.81 -29.15
C SER A 12 -8.43 25.56 -28.57
N LEU A 13 -7.17 25.31 -28.94
CA LEU A 13 -6.43 24.12 -28.50
C LEU A 13 -5.98 24.24 -27.04
N THR A 14 -5.79 25.45 -26.51
CA THR A 14 -5.38 25.70 -25.13
C THR A 14 -6.50 25.51 -24.10
N LEU A 15 -7.79 25.52 -24.50
CA LEU A 15 -8.91 25.32 -23.56
C LEU A 15 -9.12 23.85 -23.15
N PHE A 16 -8.50 22.88 -23.84
CA PHE A 16 -8.59 21.46 -23.46
C PHE A 16 -7.51 21.02 -22.45
N LEU A 17 -6.60 21.91 -22.04
CA LEU A 17 -5.52 21.58 -21.09
C LEU A 17 -5.81 21.98 -19.64
N VAL A 18 -7.03 22.38 -19.30
CA VAL A 18 -7.42 22.54 -17.89
C VAL A 18 -7.70 21.17 -17.30
N GLY A 19 -6.64 20.43 -16.99
CA GLY A 19 -6.70 19.30 -16.09
C GLY A 19 -6.92 19.80 -14.66
N CYS A 20 -8.01 19.39 -14.03
CA CYS A 20 -8.13 19.50 -12.58
C CYS A 20 -7.01 18.64 -11.97
N ASN A 21 -5.99 19.31 -11.44
CA ASN A 21 -5.01 18.66 -10.57
C ASN A 21 -5.76 18.31 -9.27
N HIS A 22 -6.12 17.04 -9.11
CA HIS A 22 -6.65 16.55 -7.83
C HIS A 22 -5.52 16.64 -6.82
N GLN A 23 -5.74 17.49 -5.83
CA GLN A 23 -4.83 17.85 -4.76
C GLN A 23 -4.21 16.59 -4.13
N GLU A 24 -2.99 16.25 -4.54
CA GLU A 24 -2.16 15.32 -3.80
C GLU A 24 -1.80 16.00 -2.48
N SER A 25 -2.28 15.42 -1.39
CA SER A 25 -1.84 15.76 -0.05
C SER A 25 -0.32 15.70 0.00
N SER A 26 0.30 16.77 0.50
CA SER A 26 1.73 16.88 0.75
C SER A 26 2.25 15.62 1.47
N TYR A 27 2.88 14.71 0.72
CA TYR A 27 3.53 13.53 1.28
C TYR A 27 4.94 13.95 1.66
N GLN A 28 5.15 14.08 2.97
CA GLN A 28 6.47 14.08 3.58
C GLN A 28 7.30 12.92 2.99
N ASP A 29 8.56 13.19 2.70
CA ASP A 29 9.59 12.32 2.09
C ASP A 29 10.03 11.16 3.02
N LYS A 30 9.10 10.66 3.84
CA LYS A 30 9.28 9.56 4.78
C LYS A 30 8.06 8.65 4.70
N PRO A 31 8.26 7.31 4.73
CA PRO A 31 7.13 6.39 4.79
C PRO A 31 6.23 6.77 5.97
N ASN A 32 4.91 6.82 5.73
CA ASN A 32 3.96 7.16 6.78
C ASN A 32 3.92 6.00 7.78
N ILE A 33 4.55 6.19 8.94
CA ILE A 33 4.62 5.18 9.99
C ILE A 33 3.51 5.42 11.00
N GLU A 34 2.43 4.65 10.89
CA GLU A 34 1.63 4.36 12.07
C GLU A 34 2.33 3.24 12.86
N ARG A 35 3.01 3.64 13.94
CA ARG A 35 3.57 2.70 14.91
C ARG A 35 2.39 2.09 15.65
N ILE A 36 2.12 0.80 15.41
CA ILE A 36 1.25 0.01 16.29
C ILE A 36 1.91 0.00 17.66
N SER A 37 1.46 0.87 18.55
CA SER A 37 1.98 0.91 19.91
C SER A 37 1.50 -0.35 20.65
N THR A 38 2.45 -1.12 21.16
CA THR A 38 2.28 -1.96 22.37
C THR A 38 1.29 -3.14 22.33
N ASN A 39 0.88 -3.66 21.17
CA ASN A 39 0.17 -4.94 21.13
C ASN A 39 1.17 -6.09 20.90
N SER A 40 1.54 -6.83 21.96
CA SER A 40 2.55 -7.91 21.91
C SER A 40 2.21 -9.05 20.94
N HIS A 41 0.98 -9.10 20.43
CA HIS A 41 0.56 -10.08 19.43
C HIS A 41 0.91 -9.66 18.00
N GLN A 42 1.43 -8.45 17.78
CA GLN A 42 1.76 -7.89 16.46
C GLN A 42 3.28 -7.79 16.19
N ASP A 43 4.10 -8.57 16.90
CA ASP A 43 5.56 -8.51 16.78
C ASP A 43 6.06 -8.87 15.38
N ALA A 44 5.43 -9.87 14.72
CA ALA A 44 5.81 -10.28 13.37
C ALA A 44 5.50 -9.18 12.35
N ALA A 45 4.32 -8.58 12.44
CA ALA A 45 3.94 -7.43 11.62
C ALA A 45 4.89 -6.24 11.81
N THR A 46 5.25 -5.94 13.06
CA THR A 46 6.18 -4.84 13.37
C THR A 46 7.55 -5.07 12.75
N LYS A 47 8.12 -6.28 12.90
CA LYS A 47 9.41 -6.64 12.30
C LYS A 47 9.36 -6.63 10.77
N ALA A 48 8.24 -7.03 10.17
CA ALA A 48 8.07 -7.02 8.72
C ALA A 48 8.06 -5.59 8.16
N LYS A 49 7.43 -4.65 8.86
CA LYS A 49 7.51 -3.22 8.53
C LYS A 49 8.95 -2.71 8.62
N GLU A 50 9.65 -3.05 9.70
CA GLU A 50 11.05 -2.66 9.89
C GLU A 50 11.99 -3.18 8.79
N LEU A 51 11.76 -4.41 8.32
CA LEU A 51 12.55 -5.00 7.23
C LEU A 51 12.42 -4.22 5.90
N LEU A 52 11.25 -3.62 5.67
CA LEU A 52 10.88 -3.05 4.37
C LEU A 52 10.86 -1.52 4.32
N MET A 53 10.80 -0.82 5.47
CA MET A 53 10.57 0.64 5.47
C MET A 53 11.73 1.47 4.91
N ASP A 54 12.96 0.96 4.95
CA ASP A 54 14.16 1.70 4.53
C ASP A 54 14.55 1.41 3.06
N ARG A 55 13.59 0.95 2.25
CA ARG A 55 13.82 0.61 0.83
C ARG A 55 13.38 1.76 -0.07
N ASP A 56 14.25 2.18 -0.98
CA ASP A 56 13.98 3.30 -1.91
C ASP A 56 12.80 3.04 -2.87
N ASP A 57 12.52 1.78 -3.18
CA ASP A 57 11.41 1.33 -4.04
C ASP A 57 10.07 1.18 -3.26
N ILE A 58 10.06 1.55 -1.97
CA ILE A 58 8.90 1.47 -1.07
C ILE A 58 8.55 2.87 -0.55
N LYS A 59 7.29 3.27 -0.77
CA LYS A 59 6.70 4.50 -0.25
C LYS A 59 6.05 4.30 1.12
N ALA A 60 5.38 3.17 1.35
CA ALA A 60 4.72 2.86 2.61
C ALA A 60 4.56 1.35 2.80
N VAL A 61 4.50 0.91 4.05
CA VAL A 61 4.30 -0.50 4.42
C VAL A 61 3.27 -0.58 5.53
N HIS A 62 2.26 -1.43 5.34
CA HIS A 62 1.31 -1.80 6.39
C HIS A 62 1.40 -3.30 6.62
N ALA A 63 1.26 -3.73 7.87
CA ALA A 63 1.30 -5.15 8.20
C ALA A 63 0.41 -5.49 9.38
N VAL A 64 -0.22 -6.65 9.30
CA VAL A 64 -1.01 -7.25 10.38
C VAL A 64 -0.73 -8.74 10.41
N ASN A 65 -0.55 -9.31 11.60
CA ASN A 65 -0.40 -10.75 11.75
C ASN A 65 -1.47 -11.38 12.64
N THR A 66 -1.69 -12.66 12.38
CA THR A 66 -2.41 -13.58 13.28
C THR A 66 -1.42 -14.60 13.83
N GLU A 67 -1.87 -15.78 14.23
CA GLU A 67 -1.01 -16.87 14.71
C GLU A 67 -0.23 -17.54 13.58
N ASP A 68 -0.82 -17.62 12.39
CA ASP A 68 -0.34 -18.42 11.25
C ASP A 68 -0.09 -17.60 9.99
N ILE A 69 -0.72 -16.43 9.85
CA ILE A 69 -0.63 -15.61 8.65
C ILE A 69 -0.06 -14.24 8.98
N LEU A 70 0.83 -13.77 8.12
CA LEU A 70 1.35 -12.41 8.11
C LEU A 70 0.91 -11.75 6.80
N LEU A 71 0.03 -10.76 6.90
CA LEU A 71 -0.45 -9.93 5.80
C LEU A 71 0.39 -8.66 5.73
N ILE A 72 1.02 -8.40 4.59
CA ILE A 72 1.82 -7.21 4.33
C ILE A 72 1.28 -6.52 3.09
N THR A 73 1.25 -5.19 3.11
CA THR A 73 1.04 -4.38 1.92
C THR A 73 2.19 -3.41 1.72
N VAL A 74 2.56 -3.22 0.46
CA VAL A 74 3.65 -2.31 0.06
C VAL A 74 3.09 -1.33 -0.96
N GLU A 75 3.15 -0.05 -0.63
CA GLU A 75 2.93 1.02 -1.61
C GLU A 75 4.26 1.39 -2.24
N THR A 76 4.33 1.47 -3.56
CA THR A 76 5.53 1.90 -4.29
C THR A 76 5.37 3.33 -4.80
N PRO A 77 6.48 4.06 -5.03
CA PRO A 77 6.45 5.32 -5.76
C PRO A 77 5.83 5.17 -7.17
N HIS A 78 5.32 6.27 -7.73
CA HIS A 78 4.65 6.26 -9.04
C HIS A 78 5.55 5.83 -10.21
N HIS A 79 6.87 6.00 -10.11
CA HIS A 79 7.81 5.59 -11.16
C HIS A 79 8.00 4.06 -11.20
N GLU A 80 7.69 3.35 -10.11
CA GLU A 80 7.84 1.89 -10.00
C GLU A 80 6.62 1.09 -10.49
N ARG A 81 5.61 1.75 -11.07
CA ARG A 81 4.35 1.10 -11.50
C ARG A 81 4.56 -0.06 -12.47
N PHE A 82 5.62 -0.01 -13.29
CA PHE A 82 5.92 -1.07 -14.26
C PHE A 82 6.64 -2.28 -13.62
N ASN A 83 7.20 -2.12 -12.42
CA ASN A 83 7.99 -3.14 -11.73
C ASN A 83 7.25 -3.76 -10.53
N LEU A 84 5.95 -3.48 -10.37
CA LEU A 84 5.16 -3.93 -9.21
C LEU A 84 5.23 -5.45 -8.99
N GLU A 85 5.17 -6.24 -10.07
CA GLU A 85 5.23 -7.69 -9.98
C GLU A 85 6.60 -8.17 -9.50
N ASP A 86 7.67 -7.55 -10.00
CA ASP A 86 9.05 -7.90 -9.61
C ASP A 86 9.34 -7.49 -8.17
N ILE A 87 8.89 -6.29 -7.77
CA ILE A 87 8.94 -5.79 -6.39
C ILE A 87 8.20 -6.76 -5.46
N ARG A 88 6.97 -7.16 -5.83
CA ARG A 88 6.18 -8.12 -5.06
C ARG A 88 6.92 -9.45 -4.93
N LYS A 89 7.43 -10.03 -6.03
CA LYS A 89 8.15 -11.32 -6.00
C LYS A 89 9.44 -11.25 -5.18
N LYS A 90 10.18 -10.16 -5.29
CA LYS A 90 11.41 -9.88 -4.53
C LYS A 90 11.11 -9.89 -3.04
N TYR A 91 10.16 -9.08 -2.59
CA TYR A 91 9.85 -8.94 -1.17
C TYR A 91 9.08 -10.12 -0.59
N GLN A 92 8.24 -10.80 -1.37
CA GLN A 92 7.63 -12.06 -0.96
C GLN A 92 8.71 -13.07 -0.55
N LYS A 93 9.73 -13.28 -1.38
CA LYS A 93 10.82 -14.22 -1.09
C LYS A 93 11.67 -13.81 0.12
N GLU A 94 11.89 -12.52 0.30
CA GLU A 94 12.65 -11.99 1.44
C GLU A 94 11.88 -12.22 2.76
N LEU A 95 10.58 -11.92 2.76
CA LEU A 95 9.69 -12.12 3.90
C LEU A 95 9.51 -13.61 4.25
N GLU A 96 9.32 -14.49 3.26
CA GLU A 96 9.22 -15.94 3.48
C GLU A 96 10.47 -16.52 4.17
N LYS A 97 11.65 -15.99 3.85
CA LYS A 97 12.90 -16.37 4.51
C LYS A 97 13.00 -15.83 5.93
N ALA A 98 12.56 -14.59 6.15
CA ALA A 98 12.62 -13.93 7.46
C ALA A 98 11.57 -14.49 8.45
N PHE A 99 10.44 -14.97 7.94
CA PHE A 99 9.28 -15.40 8.73
C PHE A 99 8.81 -16.81 8.33
N PRO A 100 9.65 -17.85 8.46
CA PRO A 100 9.36 -19.20 7.96
C PRO A 100 8.18 -19.89 8.65
N ASN A 101 7.75 -19.39 9.81
CA ASN A 101 6.61 -19.92 10.58
C ASN A 101 5.27 -19.30 10.16
N PHE A 102 5.27 -18.32 9.25
CA PHE A 102 4.08 -17.62 8.80
C PHE A 102 3.79 -17.89 7.33
N SER A 103 2.51 -18.02 6.99
CA SER A 103 2.05 -17.88 5.62
C SER A 103 2.09 -16.40 5.24
N ILE A 104 2.94 -16.05 4.28
CA ILE A 104 3.15 -14.67 3.84
C ILE A 104 2.15 -14.32 2.74
N GLU A 105 1.30 -13.33 2.99
CA GLU A 105 0.40 -12.74 2.00
C GLU A 105 0.83 -11.29 1.75
N LEU A 106 1.63 -11.08 0.69
CA LEU A 106 2.08 -9.75 0.27
C LEU A 106 1.20 -9.21 -0.87
N SER A 107 0.76 -7.97 -0.75
CA SER A 107 0.06 -7.25 -1.82
C SER A 107 0.68 -5.88 -2.11
N THR A 108 0.69 -5.49 -3.37
CA THR A 108 1.04 -4.13 -3.82
C THR A 108 -0.20 -3.35 -4.29
N ASP A 109 -1.40 -3.93 -4.10
CA ASP A 109 -2.65 -3.31 -4.52
C ASP A 109 -3.09 -2.24 -3.50
N LYS A 110 -3.42 -1.05 -4.02
CA LYS A 110 -3.78 0.11 -3.20
C LYS A 110 -5.03 -0.13 -2.36
N LYS A 111 -6.04 -0.82 -2.89
CA LYS A 111 -7.29 -1.10 -2.15
C LYS A 111 -7.03 -2.08 -1.01
N ILE A 112 -6.20 -3.09 -1.25
CA ILE A 112 -5.75 -4.02 -0.20
C ILE A 112 -4.94 -3.27 0.86
N GLY A 113 -4.08 -2.33 0.44
CA GLY A 113 -3.39 -1.40 1.32
C GLY A 113 -4.34 -0.67 2.27
N LEU A 114 -5.32 0.05 1.72
CA LEU A 114 -6.30 0.81 2.51
C LEU A 114 -7.09 -0.04 3.52
N GLU A 115 -7.52 -1.25 3.15
CA GLU A 115 -8.23 -2.13 4.07
C GLU A 115 -7.32 -2.70 5.16
N THR A 116 -6.04 -2.88 4.86
CA THR A 116 -5.02 -3.30 5.83
C THR A 116 -4.72 -2.19 6.83
N THR A 117 -4.56 -0.95 6.37
CA THR A 117 -4.39 0.23 7.25
C THR A 117 -5.56 0.38 8.23
N LYS A 118 -6.81 0.27 7.75
CA LYS A 118 -8.01 0.31 8.63
C LYS A 118 -8.03 -0.82 9.67
N LEU A 119 -7.45 -1.98 9.35
CA LEU A 119 -7.35 -3.08 10.29
C LEU A 119 -6.25 -2.80 11.32
N GLU A 120 -5.11 -2.29 10.87
CA GLU A 120 -3.97 -1.87 11.68
C GLU A 120 -4.37 -0.78 12.70
N GLU A 121 -5.08 0.27 12.26
CA GLU A 121 -5.63 1.33 13.12
C GLU A 121 -6.48 0.76 14.26
N LYS A 122 -7.43 -0.13 13.95
CA LYS A 122 -8.32 -0.75 14.96
C LYS A 122 -7.56 -1.59 15.97
N ILE A 123 -6.49 -2.25 15.53
CA ILE A 123 -5.61 -3.02 16.41
C ILE A 123 -4.85 -2.09 17.34
N ALA A 124 -4.30 -0.98 16.82
CA ALA A 124 -3.60 0.02 17.59
C ALA A 124 -4.51 0.69 18.64
N GLU A 125 -5.77 0.96 18.28
CA GLU A 125 -6.79 1.49 19.18
C GLU A 125 -7.34 0.47 20.19
N ASN A 126 -6.97 -0.81 20.08
CA ASN A 126 -7.53 -1.93 20.86
C ASN A 126 -9.07 -2.04 20.77
N THR A 127 -9.65 -1.64 19.63
CA THR A 127 -11.11 -1.66 19.41
C THR A 127 -11.62 -2.94 18.75
N ILE A 128 -10.74 -3.93 18.57
CA ILE A 128 -11.03 -5.17 17.85
C ILE A 128 -10.47 -6.41 18.57
N THR A 129 -11.23 -7.49 18.56
CA THR A 129 -10.81 -8.78 19.14
C THR A 129 -9.94 -9.61 18.18
N LYS A 130 -9.20 -10.59 18.71
CA LYS A 130 -8.37 -11.51 17.92
C LYS A 130 -9.15 -12.24 16.81
N ASP A 131 -10.36 -12.70 17.12
CA ASP A 131 -11.22 -13.40 16.16
C ASP A 131 -11.69 -12.48 15.04
N GLU A 132 -12.00 -11.23 15.37
CA GLU A 132 -12.38 -10.22 14.38
C GLU A 132 -11.20 -9.82 13.49
N ILE A 133 -9.98 -9.74 14.06
CA ILE A 133 -8.75 -9.55 13.28
C ILE A 133 -8.63 -10.67 12.25
N LYS A 134 -8.71 -11.93 12.68
CA LYS A 134 -8.62 -13.10 11.80
C LYS A 134 -9.70 -13.08 10.71
N LYS A 135 -10.94 -12.75 11.06
CA LYS A 135 -12.06 -12.66 10.11
C LYS A 135 -11.86 -11.55 9.07
N LYS A 136 -11.46 -10.34 9.52
CA LYS A 136 -11.21 -9.21 8.62
C LYS A 136 -10.02 -9.48 7.71
N MET A 137 -8.91 -9.98 8.26
CA MET A 137 -7.72 -10.32 7.49
C MET A 137 -8.03 -11.37 6.41
N LYS A 138 -8.78 -12.44 6.72
CA LYS A 138 -9.24 -13.41 5.72
C LYS A 138 -10.05 -12.77 4.58
N LYS A 139 -10.93 -11.82 4.91
CA LYS A 139 -11.70 -11.07 3.91
C LYS A 139 -10.79 -10.23 3.02
N ILE A 140 -9.78 -9.58 3.59
CA ILE A 140 -8.79 -8.80 2.83
C ILE A 140 -8.00 -9.71 1.88
N ILE A 141 -7.52 -10.86 2.35
CA ILE A 141 -6.79 -11.84 1.54
C ILE A 141 -7.68 -12.36 0.38
N GLN A 142 -8.94 -12.67 0.67
CA GLN A 142 -9.89 -13.08 -0.37
C GLN A 142 -10.07 -11.98 -1.44
N LEU A 143 -10.30 -10.73 -1.01
CA LEU A 143 -10.42 -9.59 -1.92
C LEU A 143 -9.17 -9.38 -2.79
N SER A 144 -7.99 -9.72 -2.28
CA SER A 144 -6.74 -9.64 -3.03
C SER A 144 -6.62 -10.72 -4.11
N LYS A 145 -7.25 -11.88 -3.92
CA LYS A 145 -7.21 -13.02 -4.85
C LYS A 145 -8.26 -12.91 -5.96
N GLU A 146 -9.32 -12.15 -5.73
CA GLU A 146 -10.37 -11.88 -6.74
C GLU A 146 -9.93 -10.86 -7.80
N GLN A 147 -8.91 -10.06 -7.51
CA GLN A 147 -8.41 -8.99 -8.39
C GLN A 147 -7.16 -9.37 -9.18
N THR A 148 -6.57 -10.54 -8.89
CA THR A 148 -5.46 -11.17 -9.62
C THR A 148 -5.99 -12.20 -10.61
#